data_AF-A0A834I9S8-F1
#
_entry.id   AF-A0A834I9S8-F1
#
_cell.length_a   1.000
_cell.length_b   1.000
_cell.length_c   1.000
_cell.angle_alpha   90.00
_cell.angle_beta   90.00
_cell.angle_gamma   90.00
#
_symmetry.space_group_name_H-M   'P 1'
#
loop_
_entity.id
_entity.type
_entity.pdbx_description
1 polymer ?
#
loop_
_entity_poly.entity_id
_entity_poly.type
_entity_poly.pdbx_seq_one_letter_code
_entity_poly.pdbx_strand_id
1 'polypeptide(L)'
;MSTEDGEHSGRPKEISIKRVHHIIHKYSSMRKLWAKWVSRELTFHQKQRRVDDSEQCLKMIKHNKPEFLCRYVTMDEIWLHQSTPKSN
;
A
#
# COMPACT_ATOMS: atom_id res chain seq x y z
N MET A 1 59.05 -5.48 -4.54
CA MET A 1 57.85 -5.07 -3.78
C MET A 1 57.56 -3.65 -4.20
N SER A 2 56.65 -3.49 -5.16
CA SER A 2 56.21 -2.19 -5.67
C SER A 2 54.70 -2.25 -5.71
N THR A 3 54.07 -1.65 -4.72
CA THR A 3 52.62 -1.48 -4.68
C THR A 3 52.34 -0.21 -5.49
N GLU A 4 51.80 -0.39 -6.69
CA GLU A 4 51.26 0.74 -7.45
C GLU A 4 49.92 1.09 -6.83
N ASP A 5 49.95 2.05 -5.89
CA ASP A 5 48.77 2.66 -5.31
C ASP A 5 48.10 3.54 -6.38
N GLY A 6 47.29 2.89 -7.22
CA GLY A 6 46.41 3.57 -8.16
C GLY A 6 45.37 4.38 -7.40
N GLU A 7 45.51 5.71 -7.44
CA GLU A 7 44.59 6.69 -6.89
C GLU A 7 43.13 6.35 -7.24
N HIS A 8 42.42 5.77 -6.27
CA HIS A 8 40.96 5.71 -6.30
C HIS A 8 40.45 7.14 -6.05
N SER A 9 40.30 7.92 -7.12
CA SER A 9 39.58 9.19 -7.04
C SER A 9 38.13 8.87 -6.67
N GLY A 10 37.83 8.94 -5.37
CA GLY A 10 36.58 8.51 -4.75
C GLY A 10 35.41 9.46 -5.00
N ARG A 11 35.18 9.88 -6.26
CA ARG A 11 33.93 10.56 -6.61
C ARG A 11 32.86 9.49 -6.90
N PRO A 12 31.72 9.49 -6.19
CA PRO A 12 30.61 8.62 -6.53
C PRO A 12 30.22 8.84 -7.99
N LYS A 13 30.27 7.79 -8.82
CA LYS A 13 29.74 7.84 -10.18
C LYS A 13 28.24 8.06 -10.09
N GLU A 14 27.80 9.26 -10.44
CA GLU A 14 26.38 9.61 -10.48
C GLU A 14 25.69 8.75 -11.56
N ILE A 15 24.78 7.89 -11.14
CA ILE A 15 24.07 6.97 -12.04
C ILE A 15 22.93 7.75 -12.70
N SER A 16 22.83 7.68 -14.02
CA SER A 16 21.75 8.36 -14.73
C SER A 16 20.37 7.77 -14.39
N ILE A 17 19.36 8.64 -14.29
CA ILE A 17 17.96 8.24 -14.04
C ILE A 17 17.47 7.18 -15.04
N LYS A 18 17.88 7.29 -16.31
CA LYS A 18 17.58 6.29 -17.35
C LYS A 18 18.12 4.91 -17.00
N ARG A 19 19.34 4.84 -16.45
CA ARG A 19 19.98 3.58 -16.04
C ARG A 19 19.32 3.01 -14.80
N VAL A 20 18.96 3.85 -13.82
CA VAL A 20 18.17 3.44 -12.64
C VAL A 20 16.81 2.85 -13.07
N HIS A 21 16.08 3.56 -13.94
CA HIS A 21 14.80 3.09 -14.48
C HIS A 21 14.94 1.75 -15.21
N HIS A 22 15.98 1.60 -16.03
CA HIS A 22 16.25 0.35 -16.74
C HIS A 22 16.52 -0.81 -15.76
N ILE A 23 17.33 -0.59 -14.73
CA ILE A 23 17.65 -1.60 -13.70
C ILE A 23 16.38 -2.05 -12.98
N ILE A 24 15.60 -1.10 -12.46
CA ILE A 24 14.36 -1.35 -11.70
C ILE A 24 13.36 -2.16 -12.54
N HIS A 25 13.18 -1.82 -13.82
CA HIS A 25 12.16 -2.45 -14.66
C HIS A 25 12.61 -3.75 -15.33
N LYS A 26 13.88 -3.87 -15.74
CA LYS A 26 14.35 -5.01 -16.54
C LYS A 26 15.03 -6.09 -15.73
N TYR A 27 15.79 -5.72 -14.71
CA TYR A 27 16.53 -6.69 -13.88
C TYR A 27 15.79 -7.01 -12.59
N SER A 28 15.11 -6.03 -11.99
CA SER A 28 14.32 -6.24 -10.76
C SER A 28 12.83 -6.55 -11.02
N SER A 29 12.38 -6.50 -12.29
CA SER A 29 10.98 -6.76 -12.70
C SER A 29 9.93 -5.96 -11.91
N MET A 30 10.31 -4.79 -11.38
CA MET A 30 9.42 -3.97 -10.58
C MET A 30 8.47 -3.17 -11.49
N ARG A 31 7.22 -3.01 -11.05
CA ARG A 31 6.22 -2.17 -11.72
C ARG A 31 5.85 -0.99 -10.83
N LYS A 32 5.57 0.16 -11.44
CA LYS A 32 4.98 1.28 -10.71
C LYS A 32 3.59 0.88 -10.26
N LEU A 33 3.36 0.86 -8.95
CA LEU A 33 2.04 0.67 -8.37
C LEU A 33 1.49 2.04 -7.97
N TRP A 34 0.21 2.27 -8.23
CA TRP A 34 -0.50 3.41 -7.65
C TRP A 34 -0.72 3.12 -6.18
N ALA A 35 -0.20 3.98 -5.30
CA ALA A 35 -0.51 3.90 -3.89
C ALA A 35 -1.98 4.28 -3.69
N LYS A 36 -2.79 3.36 -3.15
CA LYS A 36 -4.12 3.69 -2.63
C LYS A 36 -3.95 4.19 -1.21
N TRP A 37 -4.58 5.32 -0.90
CA TRP A 37 -4.62 5.84 0.46
C TRP A 37 -5.38 4.87 1.36
N VAL A 38 -4.70 4.36 2.38
CA VAL A 38 -5.29 3.62 3.49
C VAL A 38 -5.08 4.48 4.73
N SER A 39 -6.17 4.82 5.41
CA SER A 39 -6.18 5.77 6.53
C SER A 39 -5.18 5.43 7.65
N ARG A 40 -4.86 4.14 7.83
CA ARG A 40 -3.98 3.69 8.90
C ARG A 40 -3.07 2.55 8.49
N GLU A 41 -1.81 2.63 8.90
CA GLU A 41 -0.93 1.47 8.94
C GLU A 41 -1.35 0.52 10.08
N LEU A 42 -1.54 -0.75 9.73
CA LEU A 42 -1.95 -1.77 10.67
C LEU A 42 -0.75 -2.54 11.21
N THR A 43 -0.76 -2.78 12.52
CA THR A 43 0.18 -3.71 13.16
C THR A 43 -0.07 -5.14 12.67
N PHE A 44 0.91 -6.03 12.85
CA PHE A 44 0.76 -7.45 12.51
C PHE A 44 -0.50 -8.07 13.15
N HIS A 45 -0.72 -7.86 14.45
CA HIS A 45 -1.89 -8.37 15.16
C HIS A 45 -3.21 -7.78 14.64
N GLN A 46 -3.24 -6.51 14.24
CA GLN A 46 -4.44 -5.93 13.61
C GLN A 46 -4.74 -6.57 12.25
N LYS A 47 -3.71 -6.92 11.47
CA LYS A 47 -3.90 -7.64 10.20
C LYS A 47 -4.43 -9.05 10.45
N GLN A 48 -3.86 -9.77 11.40
CA GLN A 48 -4.31 -11.13 11.72
C GLN A 48 -5.78 -11.14 12.17
N ARG A 49 -6.17 -10.27 13.11
CA ARG A 49 -7.58 -10.16 13.54
C ARG A 49 -8.53 -9.92 12.37
N ARG A 50 -8.17 -9.03 11.43
CA ARG A 50 -9.00 -8.80 10.24
C ARG A 50 -9.14 -10.04 9.36
N VAL A 51 -8.11 -10.86 9.24
CA VAL A 51 -8.18 -12.14 8.51
C VAL A 51 -9.13 -13.08 9.23
N ASP A 52 -8.93 -13.27 10.55
CA ASP A 52 -9.75 -14.17 11.37
C ASP A 52 -11.24 -13.78 11.32
N ASP A 53 -11.55 -12.50 11.52
CA ASP A 53 -12.90 -11.94 11.44
C ASP A 53 -13.51 -12.18 10.03
N SER A 54 -12.73 -11.95 8.98
CA SER A 54 -13.18 -12.14 7.59
C SER A 54 -13.45 -13.61 7.27
N GLU A 55 -12.63 -14.53 7.77
CA GLU A 55 -12.83 -15.96 7.60
C GLU A 55 -14.09 -16.44 8.32
N GLN A 56 -14.37 -15.92 9.52
CA GLN A 56 -15.60 -16.20 10.24
C GLN A 56 -16.83 -15.70 9.46
N CYS A 57 -16.80 -14.45 9.00
CA CYS A 57 -17.85 -13.89 8.15
C CYS A 57 -18.07 -14.72 6.87
N LEU A 58 -16.99 -15.16 6.22
CA LEU A 58 -17.06 -16.00 5.02
C LEU A 58 -17.72 -17.35 5.31
N LYS A 59 -17.42 -17.99 6.44
CA LYS A 59 -18.07 -19.25 6.85
C LYS A 59 -19.58 -19.06 7.02
N MET A 60 -20.00 -17.98 7.68
CA MET A 60 -21.43 -17.67 7.87
C MET A 60 -22.14 -17.40 6.55
N ILE A 61 -21.54 -16.61 5.66
CA ILE A 61 -22.07 -16.34 4.31
C ILE A 61 -22.18 -17.62 3.49
N LYS A 62 -21.20 -18.52 3.56
CA LYS A 62 -21.22 -19.80 2.82
C LYS A 62 -22.28 -20.76 3.36
N HIS A 63 -22.52 -20.76 4.67
CA HIS A 63 -23.49 -21.63 5.31
C HIS A 63 -24.93 -21.27 4.92
N ASN A 64 -25.30 -19.99 5.02
CA ASN A 64 -26.64 -19.52 4.64
C ASN A 64 -26.63 -18.04 4.24
N LYS A 65 -26.20 -17.77 3.01
CA LYS A 65 -26.10 -16.42 2.45
C LYS A 65 -27.40 -15.58 2.57
N PRO A 66 -28.59 -16.06 2.16
CA PRO A 66 -29.79 -15.23 2.18
C PRO A 66 -30.22 -14.85 3.61
N GLU A 67 -30.13 -15.78 4.56
CA GLU A 67 -30.47 -15.50 5.97
C GLU A 67 -29.45 -14.57 6.63
N PHE A 68 -28.16 -14.79 6.38
CA PHE A 68 -27.09 -13.92 6.88
C PHE A 68 -27.28 -12.47 6.39
N LEU A 69 -27.47 -12.27 5.09
CA LEU A 69 -27.62 -10.93 4.52
C LEU A 69 -28.92 -10.24 4.95
N CYS A 70 -30.02 -10.98 5.15
CA CYS A 70 -31.28 -10.42 5.63
C CYS A 70 -31.15 -9.78 7.02
N ARG A 71 -30.25 -10.31 7.86
CA ARG A 71 -30.02 -9.82 9.23
C ARG A 71 -28.83 -8.86 9.34
N TYR A 72 -27.99 -8.78 8.32
CA TYR A 72 -26.76 -7.99 8.37
C TYR A 72 -27.04 -6.51 8.09
N VAL A 73 -27.22 -5.73 9.16
CA VAL A 73 -27.43 -4.28 9.10
C VAL A 73 -26.14 -3.57 9.55
N THR A 74 -25.70 -2.58 8.78
CA THR A 74 -24.53 -1.74 9.10
C THR A 74 -24.93 -0.27 9.19
N MET A 75 -24.27 0.49 10.05
CA MET A 75 -24.42 1.94 10.15
C MET A 75 -23.04 2.59 10.23
N ASP A 76 -22.89 3.74 9.59
CA ASP A 76 -21.69 4.58 9.66
C ASP A 76 -22.11 6.05 9.58
N GLU A 77 -21.28 6.93 10.11
CA GLU A 77 -21.53 8.36 10.14
C GLU A 77 -20.66 9.08 9.10
N ILE A 78 -21.28 9.95 8.31
CA ILE A 78 -20.57 10.76 7.32
C ILE A 78 -20.70 12.23 7.71
N TRP A 79 -19.58 12.93 7.79
CA TRP A 79 -19.55 14.38 8.00
C TRP A 79 -19.96 15.09 6.70
N LEU A 80 -21.09 15.80 6.72
CA LEU A 80 -21.56 16.63 5.62
C LEU A 80 -21.14 18.08 5.83
N HIS A 81 -20.28 18.60 4.96
CA HIS A 81 -19.84 19.99 5.00
C HIS A 81 -20.71 20.87 4.10
N GLN A 82 -21.32 21.91 4.66
CA GLN A 82 -22.02 22.95 3.90
C GLN A 82 -21.08 24.12 3.59
N SER A 83 -20.75 24.31 2.32
CA SER A 83 -19.97 25.47 1.88
C SER A 83 -20.90 26.65 1.59
N THR A 84 -20.81 27.72 2.38
CA THR A 84 -21.42 29.00 2.04
C THR A 84 -20.55 29.73 1.00
N PRO A 85 -21.08 30.14 -0.15
CA PRO A 85 -20.32 30.91 -1.13
C PRO A 85 -19.92 32.25 -0.52
N LYS A 86 -18.67 32.67 -0.75
CA LYS A 86 -18.22 34.00 -0.34
C LYS A 86 -18.92 35.04 -1.22
N SER A 87 -19.58 36.01 -0.59
CA SER A 87 -20.09 37.21 -1.26
C SER A 87 -18.93 37.96 -1.91
N ASN A 88 -19.10 38.38 -3.16
CA ASN A 88 -18.19 39.29 -3.86
C ASN A 88 -18.36 40.73 -3.36
#